data_AF-L1IY63-F1
#
_entry.id   AF-L1IY63-F1
#
_cell.length_a   1.000
_cell.length_b   1.000
_cell.length_c   1.000
_cell.angle_alpha   90.00
_cell.angle_beta   90.00
_cell.angle_gamma   90.00
#
_symmetry.space_group_name_H-M   'P 1'
#
loop_
_entity.id
_entity.type
_entity.pdbx_description
1 polymer ?
#
loop_
_entity_poly.entity_id
_entity_poly.type
_entity_poly.pdbx_seq_one_letter_code
_entity_poly.pdbx_strand_id
1 'polypeptide(L)'
;MSKCNASFPALCPKEGWVTASNVGMCMKTLKDCTDNNSTLVTLYSERQSSCNASQRYCDEIGCVPLSVQCPAVSTRCSSDRPYRCPNLECNSAPDFCGNTSYCPADKPVLCMDGLSCAANLSSCAQRVFWDGCGAGLVQCSQLDGVCASSAAECANLTGCPTGQKVCGVLRDANNTVELNEQGLPMHICKTDCSSPPPKRMEQPEHHESDSSHDHEIEVRGRDNEYHGGMRVRKGSHKRMRGRDRRSYSDAAVNFTFSNPPDSVVQYGAFRHHHSERRLRGRPLNINPSAEIEVTSGLEVHMPVHEDSIKDANSCQLAASSLAIYSARDATNENEVPEYVQSCESQYVNGVCVCMVNVTHFSTFAVSISPGAVPAAPSSALASTTYSPTGSPAGAAASPSTVTGANAPKASPASRVVTNGLMIVVLVMSSLLLIR
;
A
#
# COMPACT_ATOMS: atom_id res chain seq x y z
N MET A 1 11.19 25.89 -9.36
CA MET A 1 11.95 24.94 -10.21
C MET A 1 11.01 24.49 -11.33
N SER A 2 11.45 24.49 -12.58
CA SER A 2 10.67 24.00 -13.71
C SER A 2 10.41 22.50 -13.52
N LYS A 3 9.14 22.11 -13.38
CA LYS A 3 8.75 20.71 -13.21
C LYS A 3 8.92 19.99 -14.55
N CYS A 4 9.56 18.84 -14.51
CA CYS A 4 9.64 17.95 -15.65
C CYS A 4 8.27 17.35 -16.00
N ASN A 5 8.05 17.05 -17.28
CA ASN A 5 6.81 16.41 -17.72
C ASN A 5 6.92 14.88 -17.62
N ALA A 6 5.79 14.18 -17.71
CA ALA A 6 5.75 12.72 -17.58
C ALA A 6 6.54 11.95 -18.66
N SER A 7 6.88 12.59 -19.79
CA SER A 7 7.69 11.97 -20.84
C SER A 7 9.20 12.04 -20.56
N PHE A 8 9.61 12.95 -19.68
CA PHE A 8 11.00 13.17 -19.30
C PHE A 8 11.08 13.43 -17.79
N PRO A 9 10.75 12.44 -16.94
CA PRO A 9 10.50 12.68 -15.52
C PRO A 9 11.76 13.06 -14.72
N ALA A 10 12.95 12.79 -15.23
CA ALA A 10 14.20 13.00 -14.50
C ALA A 10 14.78 14.40 -14.77
N LEU A 11 14.80 15.27 -13.75
CA LEU A 11 15.50 16.54 -13.84
C LEU A 11 17.01 16.32 -13.64
N CYS A 12 17.82 16.67 -14.63
CA CYS A 12 19.28 16.58 -14.50
C CYS A 12 19.78 17.62 -13.48
N PRO A 13 20.48 17.19 -12.42
CA PRO A 13 20.86 18.08 -11.33
C PRO A 13 21.95 19.06 -11.77
N LYS A 14 22.08 20.17 -11.03
CA LYS A 14 23.14 21.17 -11.23
C LYS A 14 24.42 20.70 -10.56
N GLU A 15 25.06 19.71 -11.16
CA GLU A 15 26.20 19.02 -10.58
C GLU A 15 27.33 18.88 -11.59
N GLY A 16 28.58 18.88 -11.12
CA GLY A 16 29.77 18.90 -11.98
C GLY A 16 29.98 17.65 -12.85
N TRP A 17 29.20 16.58 -12.61
CA TRP A 17 29.25 15.32 -13.34
C TRP A 17 28.16 15.21 -14.42
N VAL A 18 27.17 16.10 -14.42
CA VAL A 18 26.22 16.25 -15.52
C VAL A 18 26.92 17.04 -16.61
N THR A 19 26.79 16.62 -17.87
CA THR A 19 27.36 17.41 -18.97
C THR A 19 26.77 18.81 -18.95
N ALA A 20 27.59 19.84 -19.14
CA ALA A 20 27.13 21.22 -18.99
C ALA A 20 25.90 21.55 -19.86
N SER A 21 25.71 20.82 -20.97
CA SER A 21 24.54 20.88 -21.83
C SER A 21 23.28 20.29 -21.20
N ASN A 22 23.39 19.29 -20.33
CA ASN A 22 22.23 18.56 -19.78
C ASN A 22 21.78 19.13 -18.43
N VAL A 23 22.57 20.00 -17.79
CA VAL A 23 22.25 20.60 -16.48
C VAL A 23 20.89 21.32 -16.49
N GLY A 24 19.98 20.89 -15.63
CA GLY A 24 18.64 21.46 -15.51
C GLY A 24 17.67 21.07 -16.64
N MET A 25 18.07 20.17 -17.55
CA MET A 25 17.18 19.59 -18.54
C MET A 25 16.39 18.42 -17.97
N CYS A 26 15.18 18.22 -18.49
CA CYS A 26 14.36 17.05 -18.19
C CYS A 26 14.71 15.93 -19.17
N MET A 27 15.11 14.79 -18.64
CA MET A 27 15.50 13.60 -19.40
C MET A 27 14.60 12.41 -19.08
N LYS A 28 14.70 11.35 -19.90
CA LYS A 28 13.92 10.12 -19.68
C LYS A 28 14.38 9.40 -18.41
N THR A 29 15.69 9.35 -18.19
CA THR A 29 16.33 8.73 -17.02
C THR A 29 17.49 9.61 -16.52
N LEU A 30 17.91 9.42 -15.26
CA LEU A 30 19.10 10.12 -14.73
C LEU A 30 20.38 9.72 -15.47
N LYS A 31 20.42 8.52 -16.07
CA LYS A 31 21.54 8.06 -16.91
C LYS A 31 21.77 8.96 -18.12
N ASP A 32 20.70 9.42 -18.75
CA ASP A 32 20.78 10.31 -19.92
C ASP A 32 21.42 11.66 -19.58
N CYS A 33 21.46 12.05 -18.30
CA CYS A 33 22.14 13.27 -17.86
C CYS A 33 23.67 13.22 -18.02
N THR A 34 24.28 12.05 -18.23
CA THR A 34 25.74 11.86 -18.17
C THR A 34 26.37 11.21 -19.37
N ASP A 35 25.66 11.15 -20.50
CA ASP A 35 26.12 10.48 -21.72
C ASP A 35 26.57 9.02 -21.45
N ASN A 36 25.92 8.34 -20.49
CA ASN A 36 26.21 6.97 -20.03
C ASN A 36 27.53 6.77 -19.27
N ASN A 37 28.09 7.83 -18.65
CA ASN A 37 29.29 7.70 -17.84
C ASN A 37 29.00 6.98 -16.50
N SER A 38 29.75 5.91 -16.18
CA SER A 38 29.59 5.06 -14.98
C SER A 38 29.80 5.78 -13.65
N THR A 39 30.28 7.03 -13.67
CA THR A 39 30.57 7.86 -12.51
C THR A 39 29.32 8.12 -11.63
N LEU A 40 28.12 8.09 -12.22
CA LEU A 40 26.84 8.40 -11.55
C LEU A 40 26.45 7.40 -10.45
N VAL A 41 26.69 6.10 -10.68
CA VAL A 41 26.38 5.05 -9.68
C VAL A 41 27.27 5.23 -8.45
N THR A 42 28.55 5.52 -8.67
CA THR A 42 29.50 5.83 -7.58
C THR A 42 29.05 7.05 -6.81
N LEU A 43 28.66 8.14 -7.49
CA LEU A 43 28.17 9.36 -6.86
C LEU A 43 26.89 9.16 -6.05
N TYR A 44 25.92 8.39 -6.55
CA TYR A 44 24.72 8.09 -5.78
C TYR A 44 25.05 7.27 -4.53
N SER A 45 25.95 6.28 -4.65
CA SER A 45 26.41 5.50 -3.50
C SER A 45 27.16 6.35 -2.47
N GLU A 46 27.98 7.31 -2.93
CA GLU A 46 28.68 8.27 -2.07
C GLU A 46 27.68 9.19 -1.35
N ARG A 47 26.69 9.74 -2.06
CA ARG A 47 25.64 10.57 -1.47
C ARG A 47 24.79 9.81 -0.46
N GLN A 48 24.38 8.59 -0.78
CA GLN A 48 23.68 7.73 0.16
C GLN A 48 24.55 7.42 1.40
N SER A 49 25.86 7.20 1.21
CA SER A 49 26.80 6.99 2.33
C SER A 49 27.06 8.26 3.17
N SER A 50 26.77 9.45 2.62
CA SER A 50 26.85 10.71 3.35
C SER A 50 25.67 10.93 4.32
N CYS A 51 24.57 10.18 4.13
CA CYS A 51 23.44 10.21 5.05
C CYS A 51 23.72 9.29 6.26
N ASN A 52 23.19 9.67 7.43
CA ASN A 52 23.27 8.81 8.61
C ASN A 52 22.46 7.51 8.41
N ALA A 53 22.72 6.49 9.22
CA ALA A 53 22.02 5.20 9.15
C ALA A 53 20.49 5.29 9.31
N SER A 54 19.97 6.38 9.87
CA SER A 54 18.54 6.67 10.02
C SER A 54 17.96 7.55 8.90
N GLN A 55 18.71 7.75 7.82
CA GLN A 55 18.36 8.64 6.71
C GLN A 55 18.58 7.97 5.35
N ARG A 56 17.88 8.46 4.33
CA ARG A 56 18.08 8.13 2.91
C ARG A 56 18.34 9.38 2.10
N TYR A 57 19.11 9.27 1.03
CA TYR A 57 19.34 10.36 0.10
C TYR A 57 18.22 10.42 -0.95
N CYS A 58 17.66 11.60 -1.18
CA CYS A 58 16.75 11.88 -2.28
C CYS A 58 17.38 12.95 -3.19
N ASP A 59 17.40 12.75 -4.51
CA ASP A 59 18.13 13.64 -5.44
C ASP A 59 17.74 15.12 -5.34
N GLU A 60 16.46 15.43 -5.13
CA GLU A 60 15.97 16.81 -5.05
C GLU A 60 15.98 17.39 -3.62
N ILE A 61 16.01 16.53 -2.59
CA ILE A 61 15.75 16.93 -1.20
C ILE A 61 17.01 16.78 -0.31
N GLY A 62 17.93 15.91 -0.69
CA GLY A 62 19.08 15.53 0.12
C GLY A 62 18.77 14.40 1.11
N CYS A 63 19.48 14.37 2.23
CA CYS A 63 19.26 13.35 3.27
C CYS A 63 17.96 13.61 4.03
N VAL A 64 16.99 12.71 3.89
CA VAL A 64 15.72 12.74 4.61
C VAL A 64 15.64 11.57 5.60
N PRO A 65 14.85 11.68 6.70
CA PRO A 65 14.59 10.53 7.57
C PRO A 65 14.03 9.33 6.79
N LEU A 66 14.29 8.09 7.23
CA LEU A 66 13.80 6.88 6.55
C LEU A 66 12.26 6.85 6.38
N SER A 67 11.52 7.50 7.28
CA SER A 67 10.06 7.64 7.20
C SER A 67 9.59 8.55 6.05
N VAL A 68 10.46 9.42 5.55
CA VAL A 68 10.18 10.30 4.41
C VAL A 68 10.53 9.55 3.12
N GLN A 69 9.56 9.49 2.22
CA GLN A 69 9.70 8.83 0.92
C GLN A 69 10.25 9.84 -0.10
N CYS A 70 11.24 9.42 -0.88
CA CYS A 70 11.72 10.25 -1.99
C CYS A 70 10.66 10.29 -3.11
N PRO A 71 10.62 11.37 -3.90
CA PRO A 71 9.82 11.41 -5.13
C PRO A 71 10.11 10.21 -6.03
N ALA A 72 9.09 9.75 -6.75
CA ALA A 72 9.25 8.70 -7.75
C ALA A 72 10.13 9.21 -8.90
N VAL A 73 11.20 8.51 -9.23
CA VAL A 73 12.13 8.90 -10.32
C VAL A 73 11.60 8.51 -11.70
N SER A 74 10.60 7.62 -11.74
CA SER A 74 9.92 7.19 -12.95
C SER A 74 8.41 7.21 -12.74
N THR A 75 7.71 7.74 -13.73
CA THR A 75 6.25 7.78 -13.79
C THR A 75 5.69 6.52 -14.43
N ARG A 76 4.36 6.34 -14.36
CA ARG A 76 3.64 5.22 -14.98
C ARG A 76 3.77 5.21 -16.49
N CYS A 77 3.63 4.01 -17.05
CA CYS A 77 3.41 3.86 -18.47
C CYS A 77 1.97 4.25 -18.83
N SER A 78 1.77 4.77 -20.05
CA SER A 78 0.42 5.08 -20.53
C SER A 78 -0.37 3.79 -20.81
N SER A 79 -1.71 3.90 -20.85
CA SER A 79 -2.59 2.78 -21.18
C SER A 79 -2.31 2.17 -22.55
N ASP A 80 -1.83 2.97 -23.51
CA ASP A 80 -1.52 2.52 -24.88
C ASP A 80 -0.16 1.80 -24.96
N ARG A 81 0.71 2.03 -23.98
CA ARG A 81 2.05 1.44 -23.90
C ARG A 81 2.32 0.89 -22.49
N PRO A 82 1.50 -0.03 -21.96
CA PRO A 82 1.49 -0.35 -20.53
C PRO A 82 2.67 -1.23 -20.07
N TYR A 83 3.45 -1.79 -20.99
CA TYR A 83 4.59 -2.65 -20.67
C TYR A 83 5.86 -1.82 -20.47
N ARG A 84 6.58 -2.02 -19.36
CA ARG A 84 7.88 -1.38 -19.16
C ARG A 84 9.01 -2.32 -19.58
N CYS A 85 9.74 -1.93 -20.61
CA CYS A 85 10.89 -2.66 -21.10
C CYS A 85 12.05 -2.70 -20.10
N PRO A 86 13.00 -3.65 -20.26
CA PRO A 86 14.23 -3.69 -19.46
C PRO A 86 15.10 -2.43 -19.54
N ASN A 87 15.01 -1.68 -20.63
CA ASN A 87 15.66 -0.38 -20.81
C ASN A 87 14.85 0.80 -20.23
N LEU A 88 13.79 0.51 -19.46
CA LEU A 88 12.85 1.44 -18.83
C LEU A 88 11.87 2.16 -19.77
N GLU A 89 11.93 1.93 -21.08
CA GLU A 89 10.96 2.50 -22.01
C GLU A 89 9.60 1.80 -21.91
N CYS A 90 8.53 2.56 -22.03
CA CYS A 90 7.17 2.02 -22.08
C CYS A 90 6.83 1.57 -23.50
N ASN A 91 6.23 0.40 -23.67
CA ASN A 91 5.79 -0.17 -24.95
C ASN A 91 4.45 -0.90 -24.81
N SER A 92 3.81 -1.20 -25.94
CA SER A 92 2.53 -1.92 -25.94
C SER A 92 2.67 -3.38 -25.51
N ALA A 93 3.83 -4.00 -25.76
CA ALA A 93 4.11 -5.40 -25.46
C ALA A 93 5.64 -5.63 -25.33
N PRO A 94 6.08 -6.75 -24.70
CA PRO A 94 7.49 -7.11 -24.58
C PRO A 94 8.22 -7.24 -25.92
N ASP A 95 7.54 -7.70 -26.98
CA ASP A 95 8.14 -7.94 -28.30
C ASP A 95 8.62 -6.64 -28.99
N PHE A 96 8.16 -5.48 -28.51
CA PHE A 96 8.60 -4.16 -29.01
C PHE A 96 9.79 -3.60 -28.24
N CYS A 97 10.32 -4.31 -27.26
CA CYS A 97 11.49 -3.88 -26.51
C CYS A 97 12.78 -4.18 -27.27
N GLY A 98 13.72 -3.24 -27.22
CA GLY A 98 15.09 -3.50 -27.65
C GLY A 98 15.82 -4.45 -26.70
N ASN A 99 16.75 -5.24 -27.24
CA ASN A 99 17.64 -6.10 -26.46
C ASN A 99 18.77 -5.30 -25.81
N THR A 100 18.52 -4.66 -24.68
CA THR A 100 19.59 -4.02 -23.89
C THR A 100 19.28 -4.08 -22.40
N SER A 101 19.61 -5.19 -21.73
CA SER A 101 19.90 -5.12 -20.30
C SER A 101 21.38 -4.81 -20.13
N TYR A 102 21.69 -3.67 -19.51
CA TYR A 102 23.06 -3.22 -19.22
C TYR A 102 23.60 -3.79 -17.91
N CYS A 103 22.83 -4.66 -17.26
CA CYS A 103 23.14 -5.13 -15.92
C CYS A 103 23.96 -6.42 -15.93
N PRO A 104 24.87 -6.60 -14.95
CA PRO A 104 25.66 -7.82 -14.84
C PRO A 104 24.76 -9.00 -14.43
N ALA A 105 25.22 -10.22 -14.71
CA ALA A 105 24.43 -11.44 -14.52
C ALA A 105 24.02 -11.69 -13.06
N ASP A 106 24.80 -11.22 -12.08
CA ASP A 106 24.51 -11.33 -10.64
C ASP A 106 23.44 -10.33 -10.17
N LYS A 107 23.20 -9.26 -10.93
CA LYS A 107 22.21 -8.22 -10.62
C LYS A 107 21.44 -7.84 -11.89
N PRO A 108 20.65 -8.76 -12.48
CA PRO A 108 20.17 -8.61 -13.86
C PRO A 108 19.10 -7.52 -14.06
N VAL A 109 18.56 -6.95 -12.98
CA VAL A 109 17.46 -5.99 -13.03
C VAL A 109 17.99 -4.56 -12.98
N LEU A 110 17.72 -3.79 -14.03
CA LEU A 110 17.94 -2.34 -14.05
C LEU A 110 16.86 -1.65 -13.20
N CYS A 111 17.28 -0.90 -12.18
CA CYS A 111 16.40 -0.11 -11.34
C CYS A 111 15.86 1.11 -12.11
N MET A 112 14.77 1.71 -11.62
CA MET A 112 14.05 2.77 -12.34
C MET A 112 14.80 4.11 -12.40
N ASP A 113 15.96 4.21 -11.77
CA ASP A 113 16.88 5.34 -11.96
C ASP A 113 17.64 5.27 -13.30
N GLY A 114 17.60 4.10 -13.97
CA GLY A 114 18.33 3.84 -15.22
C GLY A 114 19.82 3.59 -15.02
N LEU A 115 20.28 3.52 -13.77
CA LEU A 115 21.69 3.55 -13.39
C LEU A 115 22.08 2.32 -12.57
N SER A 116 21.27 2.00 -11.58
CA SER A 116 21.58 0.96 -10.61
C SER A 116 21.07 -0.39 -11.08
N CYS A 117 21.82 -1.43 -10.76
CA CYS A 117 21.41 -2.81 -11.00
C CYS A 117 21.12 -3.53 -9.66
N ALA A 118 20.18 -4.46 -9.67
CA ALA A 118 19.78 -5.24 -8.51
C ALA A 118 19.48 -6.70 -8.87
N ALA A 119 19.45 -7.56 -7.85
CA ALA A 119 19.08 -8.96 -8.01
C ALA A 119 17.62 -9.13 -8.44
N ASN A 120 16.74 -8.23 -7.99
CA ASN A 120 15.30 -8.23 -8.30
C ASN A 120 14.70 -6.83 -8.09
N LEU A 121 13.43 -6.64 -8.48
CA LEU A 121 12.72 -5.38 -8.32
C LEU A 121 12.51 -4.98 -6.85
N SER A 122 12.35 -5.93 -5.91
CA SER A 122 12.23 -5.59 -4.48
C SER A 122 13.49 -4.88 -3.97
N SER A 123 14.67 -5.39 -4.36
CA SER A 123 15.96 -4.76 -4.05
C SER A 123 16.17 -3.40 -4.76
N CYS A 124 15.43 -3.11 -5.83
CA CYS A 124 15.36 -1.76 -6.39
C CYS A 124 14.45 -0.85 -5.56
N ALA A 125 13.26 -1.33 -5.16
CA ALA A 125 12.25 -0.56 -4.44
C ALA A 125 12.71 -0.04 -3.08
N GLN A 126 13.72 -0.69 -2.48
CA GLN A 126 14.37 -0.24 -1.24
C GLN A 126 15.22 1.03 -1.41
N ARG A 127 15.67 1.33 -2.64
CA ARG A 127 16.64 2.39 -2.94
C ARG A 127 16.08 3.49 -3.83
N VAL A 128 15.24 3.09 -4.77
CA VAL A 128 14.68 3.96 -5.81
C VAL A 128 13.18 3.73 -5.84
N PHE A 129 12.40 4.80 -5.92
CA PHE A 129 10.95 4.71 -5.98
C PHE A 129 10.41 5.02 -7.37
N TRP A 130 9.31 4.38 -7.73
CA TRP A 130 8.65 4.60 -9.02
C TRP A 130 7.15 4.40 -8.92
N ASP A 131 6.45 4.93 -9.92
CA ASP A 131 5.04 4.71 -10.13
C ASP A 131 4.78 3.77 -11.30
N GLY A 132 3.72 2.98 -11.15
CA GLY A 132 3.36 1.92 -12.08
C GLY A 132 4.27 0.71 -11.93
N CYS A 133 4.57 0.08 -13.05
CA CYS A 133 5.26 -1.20 -13.06
C CYS A 133 6.76 -1.07 -13.31
N GLY A 134 7.53 -1.92 -12.62
CA GLY A 134 8.96 -2.05 -12.83
C GLY A 134 9.30 -2.65 -14.19
N ALA A 135 10.59 -2.68 -14.52
CA ALA A 135 11.10 -3.27 -15.75
C ALA A 135 10.66 -4.74 -15.88
N GLY A 136 10.26 -5.11 -17.10
CA GLY A 136 9.80 -6.44 -17.43
C GLY A 136 8.32 -6.70 -17.14
N LEU A 137 7.58 -5.72 -16.61
CA LEU A 137 6.20 -5.88 -16.17
C LEU A 137 5.23 -5.00 -16.97
N VAL A 138 4.00 -5.48 -17.11
CA VAL A 138 2.86 -4.74 -17.67
C VAL A 138 1.98 -4.19 -16.57
N GLN A 139 1.52 -2.96 -16.76
CA GLN A 139 0.49 -2.36 -15.92
C GLN A 139 -0.89 -2.90 -16.27
N CYS A 140 -1.56 -3.45 -15.26
CA CYS A 140 -2.88 -4.04 -15.44
C CYS A 140 -3.93 -2.94 -15.62
N SER A 141 -4.63 -2.95 -16.75
CA SER A 141 -5.71 -1.99 -17.02
C SER A 141 -6.91 -2.17 -16.09
N GLN A 142 -7.03 -3.35 -15.48
CA GLN A 142 -8.14 -3.71 -14.61
C GLN A 142 -8.06 -3.06 -13.22
N LEU A 143 -6.85 -2.84 -12.70
CA LEU A 143 -6.66 -2.25 -11.38
C LEU A 143 -5.32 -1.49 -11.33
N ASP A 144 -5.41 -0.19 -11.05
CA ASP A 144 -4.26 0.69 -10.99
C ASP A 144 -3.25 0.25 -9.93
N GLY A 145 -1.95 0.37 -10.24
CA GLY A 145 -0.86 -0.07 -9.37
C GLY A 145 -0.57 -1.57 -9.37
N VAL A 146 -1.42 -2.40 -9.99
CA VAL A 146 -1.15 -3.84 -10.16
C VAL A 146 -0.29 -4.08 -11.39
N CYS A 147 0.72 -4.92 -11.21
CA CYS A 147 1.72 -5.25 -12.21
C CYS A 147 1.82 -6.75 -12.39
N ALA A 148 1.97 -7.18 -13.64
CA ALA A 148 2.07 -8.59 -14.01
C ALA A 148 3.17 -8.79 -15.06
N SER A 149 3.57 -10.03 -15.31
CA SER A 149 4.48 -10.34 -16.44
C SER A 149 3.78 -10.29 -17.80
N SER A 150 2.44 -10.39 -17.82
CA SER A 150 1.64 -10.39 -19.05
C SER A 150 0.21 -9.89 -18.83
N ALA A 151 -0.46 -9.51 -19.92
CA ALA A 151 -1.88 -9.09 -19.86
C ALA A 151 -2.82 -10.23 -19.42
N ALA A 152 -2.48 -11.49 -19.73
CA ALA A 152 -3.23 -12.66 -19.27
C ALA A 152 -3.09 -12.84 -17.75
N GLU A 153 -1.88 -12.68 -17.23
CA GLU A 153 -1.64 -12.71 -15.79
C GLU A 153 -2.35 -11.57 -15.06
N CYS A 154 -2.49 -10.38 -15.68
CA CYS A 154 -3.29 -9.30 -15.10
C CYS A 154 -4.74 -9.70 -14.82
N ALA A 155 -5.37 -10.50 -15.70
CA ALA A 155 -6.73 -10.98 -15.46
C ALA A 155 -6.79 -11.96 -14.28
N ASN A 156 -5.79 -12.82 -14.13
CA ASN A 156 -5.68 -13.75 -13.00
C ASN A 156 -5.44 -13.00 -11.68
N LEU A 157 -4.51 -12.03 -11.71
CA LEU A 157 -4.13 -11.25 -10.53
C LEU A 157 -5.25 -10.33 -10.08
N THR A 158 -5.97 -9.67 -10.98
CA THR A 158 -7.06 -8.75 -10.61
C THR A 158 -8.42 -9.44 -10.44
N GLY A 159 -8.59 -10.64 -11.01
CA GLY A 159 -9.86 -11.36 -11.02
C GLY A 159 -10.87 -10.80 -12.04
N CYS A 160 -10.49 -9.79 -12.83
CA CYS A 160 -11.33 -9.21 -13.86
C CYS A 160 -10.81 -9.54 -15.26
N PRO A 161 -11.68 -9.88 -16.22
CA PRO A 161 -11.27 -10.14 -17.59
C PRO A 161 -10.73 -8.87 -18.26
N THR A 162 -9.98 -9.05 -19.34
CA THR A 162 -9.49 -7.93 -20.17
C THR A 162 -10.65 -7.04 -20.63
N GLY A 163 -10.46 -5.72 -20.51
CA GLY A 163 -11.49 -4.73 -20.85
C GLY A 163 -12.46 -4.39 -19.72
N GLN A 164 -12.35 -5.03 -18.55
CA GLN A 164 -13.09 -4.67 -17.34
C GLN A 164 -12.16 -4.13 -16.25
N LYS A 165 -12.71 -3.34 -15.33
CA LYS A 165 -12.04 -2.75 -14.18
C LYS A 165 -12.59 -3.35 -12.89
N VAL A 166 -11.75 -3.41 -11.87
CA VAL A 166 -12.14 -3.72 -10.50
C VAL A 166 -12.89 -2.51 -9.95
N CYS A 167 -14.19 -2.68 -9.71
CA CYS A 167 -15.07 -1.63 -9.22
C CYS A 167 -15.49 -1.84 -7.76
N GLY A 168 -14.92 -2.82 -7.05
CA GLY A 168 -15.25 -3.12 -5.66
C GLY A 168 -15.09 -4.60 -5.35
N VAL A 169 -15.68 -5.03 -4.24
CA VAL A 169 -15.75 -6.46 -3.86
C VAL A 169 -17.14 -7.01 -3.93
N LEU A 170 -17.23 -8.28 -4.29
CA LEU A 170 -18.45 -9.05 -4.18
C LEU A 170 -18.71 -9.36 -2.70
N ARG A 171 -19.96 -9.18 -2.29
CA ARG A 171 -20.42 -9.39 -0.92
C ARG A 171 -21.68 -10.25 -0.93
N ASP A 172 -21.80 -11.14 0.03
CA ASP A 172 -22.96 -12.00 0.18
C ASP A 172 -24.16 -11.25 0.80
N ALA A 173 -25.28 -11.96 1.02
CA ALA A 173 -26.47 -11.38 1.64
C ALA A 173 -26.27 -10.88 3.08
N ASN A 174 -25.22 -11.36 3.76
CA ASN A 174 -24.81 -10.92 5.09
C ASN A 174 -23.74 -9.82 5.02
N ASN A 175 -23.46 -9.30 3.82
CA ASN A 175 -22.45 -8.28 3.53
C ASN A 175 -21.00 -8.73 3.84
N THR A 176 -20.77 -10.03 3.95
CA THR A 176 -19.45 -10.62 4.08
C THR A 176 -18.76 -10.63 2.72
N VAL A 177 -17.47 -10.32 2.68
CA VAL A 177 -16.70 -10.38 1.42
C VAL A 177 -16.63 -11.81 0.94
N GLU A 178 -17.07 -12.07 -0.29
CA GLU A 178 -16.94 -13.38 -0.91
C GLU A 178 -15.48 -13.64 -1.29
N LEU A 179 -14.99 -14.82 -0.95
CA LEU A 179 -13.63 -15.26 -1.24
C LEU A 179 -13.66 -16.35 -2.32
N ASN A 180 -12.67 -16.34 -3.20
CA ASN A 180 -12.47 -17.42 -4.17
C ASN A 180 -11.82 -18.65 -3.50
N GLU A 181 -11.59 -19.71 -4.29
CA GLU A 181 -10.96 -20.96 -3.81
C GLU A 181 -9.56 -20.76 -3.19
N GLN A 182 -8.87 -19.68 -3.54
CA GLN A 182 -7.56 -19.30 -3.02
C GLN A 182 -7.65 -18.41 -1.76
N GLY A 183 -8.85 -18.16 -1.22
CA GLY A 183 -9.06 -17.30 -0.06
C GLY A 183 -8.85 -15.80 -0.34
N LEU A 184 -8.89 -15.40 -1.61
CA LEU A 184 -8.74 -14.02 -2.04
C LEU A 184 -10.10 -13.38 -2.32
N PRO A 185 -10.27 -12.06 -2.07
CA PRO A 185 -11.52 -11.35 -2.37
C PRO A 185 -11.95 -11.51 -3.83
N MET A 186 -13.23 -11.81 -4.04
CA MET A 186 -13.86 -11.74 -5.36
C MET A 186 -14.24 -10.28 -5.66
N HIS A 187 -14.04 -9.87 -6.92
CA HIS A 187 -14.22 -8.49 -7.35
C HIS A 187 -15.48 -8.31 -8.20
N ILE A 188 -16.07 -7.12 -8.10
CA ILE A 188 -17.08 -6.67 -9.05
C ILE A 188 -16.33 -6.12 -10.26
N CYS A 189 -16.51 -6.75 -11.42
CA CYS A 189 -15.86 -6.37 -12.66
C CYS A 189 -16.86 -5.70 -13.61
N LYS A 190 -16.56 -4.50 -14.10
CA LYS A 190 -17.37 -3.77 -15.08
C LYS A 190 -16.48 -3.06 -16.09
N THR A 191 -16.99 -2.73 -17.27
CA THR A 191 -16.25 -1.88 -18.22
C THR A 191 -15.98 -0.50 -17.64
N ASP A 192 -16.99 0.05 -16.95
CA ASP A 192 -16.96 1.37 -16.33
C ASP A 192 -17.50 1.28 -14.90
N CYS A 193 -16.69 1.71 -13.94
CA CYS A 193 -17.09 1.82 -12.55
C CYS A 193 -17.94 3.08 -12.37
N SER A 194 -19.01 2.98 -11.59
CA SER A 194 -19.81 4.14 -11.20
C SER A 194 -19.04 5.08 -10.27
N SER A 195 -18.16 4.52 -9.45
CA SER A 195 -17.19 5.23 -8.63
C SER A 195 -15.78 4.73 -9.01
N PRO A 196 -15.01 5.49 -9.81
CA PRO A 196 -13.66 5.06 -10.16
C PRO A 196 -12.80 4.98 -8.89
N PRO A 197 -11.85 4.03 -8.82
CA PRO A 197 -10.88 4.00 -7.74
C PRO A 197 -10.10 5.31 -7.70
N PRO A 198 -9.67 5.76 -6.51
CA PRO A 198 -9.09 7.06 -6.36
C PRO A 198 -7.78 7.11 -7.12
N LYS A 199 -7.58 8.18 -7.88
CA LYS A 199 -6.30 8.45 -8.51
C LYS A 199 -5.24 8.65 -7.43
N ARG A 200 -3.98 8.52 -7.83
CA ARG A 200 -2.88 8.93 -6.97
C ARG A 200 -2.87 10.45 -6.87
N MET A 201 -2.58 10.96 -5.68
CA MET A 201 -2.20 12.37 -5.51
C MET A 201 -1.02 12.69 -6.42
N GLU A 202 -1.18 13.70 -7.28
CA GLU A 202 -0.10 14.11 -8.17
C GLU A 202 1.08 14.72 -7.40
N GLN A 203 0.79 15.39 -6.27
CA GLN A 203 1.76 16.07 -5.42
C GLN A 203 1.37 15.92 -3.95
N PRO A 204 2.35 15.97 -3.03
CA PRO A 204 2.06 16.10 -1.62
C PRO A 204 1.27 17.38 -1.32
N GLU A 205 0.27 17.27 -0.46
CA GLU A 205 -0.51 18.41 0.03
C GLU A 205 -0.01 18.81 1.42
N HIS A 206 0.12 20.11 1.66
CA HIS A 206 0.65 20.65 2.90
C HIS A 206 -0.41 21.51 3.60
N HIS A 207 -0.71 21.15 4.84
CA HIS A 207 -1.71 21.85 5.64
C HIS A 207 -1.14 22.25 6.99
N GLU A 208 -1.19 23.54 7.27
CA GLU A 208 -0.88 24.06 8.59
C GLU A 208 -2.08 23.85 9.52
N SER A 209 -1.82 23.32 10.72
CA SER A 209 -2.82 23.24 11.76
C SER A 209 -2.17 23.53 13.11
N ASP A 210 -2.83 24.40 13.88
CA ASP A 210 -2.62 24.46 15.31
C ASP A 210 -3.67 23.61 16.04
N SER A 211 -3.38 23.22 17.28
CA SER A 211 -4.31 22.47 18.12
C SER A 211 -5.16 23.38 19.00
N SER A 212 -5.28 24.68 18.67
CA SER A 212 -6.03 25.63 19.52
C SER A 212 -7.56 25.52 19.34
N HIS A 213 -8.01 25.03 18.18
CA HIS A 213 -9.40 24.77 17.84
C HIS A 213 -9.56 23.43 17.12
N ASP A 214 -10.83 23.02 16.92
CA ASP A 214 -11.15 21.89 16.05
C ASP A 214 -10.98 22.33 14.59
N HIS A 215 -10.23 21.54 13.82
CA HIS A 215 -9.97 21.77 12.40
C HIS A 215 -10.19 20.48 11.62
N GLU A 216 -10.71 20.61 10.41
CA GLU A 216 -10.82 19.51 9.46
C GLU A 216 -9.94 19.84 8.25
N ILE A 217 -9.04 18.90 7.93
CA ILE A 217 -8.14 18.97 6.80
C ILE A 217 -8.68 18.00 5.76
N GLU A 218 -9.17 18.52 4.64
CA GLU A 218 -9.49 17.71 3.47
C GLU A 218 -8.32 17.74 2.47
N VAL A 219 -7.89 16.56 2.04
CA VAL A 219 -6.85 16.40 1.02
C VAL A 219 -7.53 16.12 -0.31
N ARG A 220 -7.46 17.09 -1.22
CA ARG A 220 -8.10 17.01 -2.53
C ARG A 220 -7.08 17.13 -3.66
N GLY A 221 -7.30 16.38 -4.73
CA GLY A 221 -6.49 16.45 -5.95
C GLY A 221 -6.87 17.65 -6.82
N ARG A 222 -6.15 17.85 -7.94
CA ARG A 222 -6.43 18.94 -8.89
C ARG A 222 -7.87 18.91 -9.43
N ASP A 223 -8.43 17.71 -9.59
CA ASP A 223 -9.79 17.48 -10.08
C ASP A 223 -10.86 17.60 -8.96
N ASN A 224 -10.50 18.15 -7.79
CA ASN A 224 -11.33 18.21 -6.57
C ASN A 224 -11.72 16.83 -6.00
N GLU A 225 -11.04 15.78 -6.46
CA GLU A 225 -11.16 14.40 -5.99
C GLU A 225 -10.66 14.27 -4.55
N TYR A 226 -11.44 13.61 -3.69
CA TYR A 226 -11.09 13.44 -2.28
C TYR A 226 -10.13 12.25 -2.08
N HIS A 227 -8.91 12.51 -1.60
CA HIS A 227 -7.89 11.48 -1.35
C HIS A 227 -7.80 11.06 0.12
N GLY A 228 -8.51 11.75 1.01
CA GLY A 228 -8.48 11.53 2.45
C GLY A 228 -8.41 12.84 3.21
N GLY A 229 -8.07 12.76 4.48
CA GLY A 229 -8.03 13.93 5.35
C GLY A 229 -7.63 13.60 6.76
N MET A 230 -7.72 14.61 7.61
CA MET A 230 -7.54 14.45 9.04
C MET A 230 -8.38 15.49 9.78
N ARG A 231 -9.12 15.04 10.78
CA ARG A 231 -9.76 15.92 11.76
C ARG A 231 -8.82 16.08 12.96
N VAL A 232 -8.44 17.32 13.22
CA VAL A 232 -7.58 17.74 14.33
C VAL A 232 -8.46 18.34 15.40
N ARG A 233 -8.64 17.66 16.53
CA ARG A 233 -9.38 18.23 17.67
C ARG A 233 -8.51 19.21 18.45
N LYS A 234 -9.16 20.12 19.16
CA LYS A 234 -8.52 21.02 20.11
C LYS A 234 -7.70 20.23 21.14
N GLY A 235 -6.46 20.65 21.35
CA GLY A 235 -5.50 20.06 22.26
C GLY A 235 -4.94 18.71 21.80
N SER A 236 -5.17 18.32 20.54
CA SER A 236 -4.82 16.98 20.06
C SER A 236 -3.34 16.70 19.96
N HIS A 237 -2.55 17.73 19.71
CA HIS A 237 -1.10 17.62 19.60
C HIS A 237 -0.39 18.83 20.19
N LYS A 238 0.87 18.62 20.59
CA LYS A 238 1.78 19.68 21.00
C LYS A 238 3.11 19.52 20.29
N ARG A 239 3.65 20.62 19.77
CA ARG A 239 4.96 20.63 19.12
C ARG A 239 6.06 20.63 20.17
N MET A 240 7.01 19.71 20.05
CA MET A 240 8.19 19.69 20.92
C MET A 240 9.16 20.83 20.55
N ARG A 241 9.66 21.57 21.55
CA ARG A 241 10.63 22.66 21.36
C ARG A 241 12.05 22.20 21.66
N GLY A 242 12.89 22.16 20.62
CA GLY A 242 14.33 21.92 20.76
C GLY A 242 14.66 20.48 21.20
N ARG A 243 15.87 20.27 21.74
CA ARG A 243 16.30 18.95 22.25
C ARG A 243 15.71 18.60 23.61
N ASP A 244 15.14 19.59 24.31
CA ASP A 244 14.54 19.36 25.62
C ASP A 244 13.10 18.83 25.44
N ARG A 245 12.96 17.50 25.55
CA ARG A 245 11.70 16.77 25.40
C ARG A 245 10.60 17.18 26.39
N ARG A 246 10.85 18.14 27.28
CA ARG A 246 9.88 18.65 28.27
C ARG A 246 9.31 20.01 27.90
N SER A 247 9.82 20.67 26.86
CA SER A 247 9.30 21.96 26.41
C SER A 247 8.34 21.77 25.24
N TYR A 248 7.10 22.23 25.42
CA TYR A 248 6.05 22.15 24.41
C TYR A 248 5.64 23.53 23.94
N SER A 249 5.12 23.59 22.73
CA SER A 249 4.45 24.77 22.21
C SER A 249 3.19 24.44 21.45
N ASP A 250 2.23 25.34 21.55
CA ASP A 250 1.01 25.35 20.75
C ASP A 250 1.26 25.96 19.35
N ALA A 251 2.52 25.99 18.91
CA ALA A 251 2.86 26.47 17.58
C ALA A 251 2.31 25.50 16.54
N ALA A 252 1.78 26.06 15.45
CA ALA A 252 1.24 25.30 14.35
C ALA A 252 2.25 24.30 13.77
N VAL A 253 1.72 23.19 13.26
CA VAL A 253 2.45 22.10 12.64
C VAL A 253 1.95 21.96 11.21
N ASN A 254 2.87 21.98 10.25
CA ASN A 254 2.55 21.61 8.88
C ASN A 254 2.48 20.09 8.76
N PHE A 255 1.33 19.57 8.36
CA PHE A 255 1.11 18.18 8.00
C PHE A 255 1.23 18.02 6.50
N THR A 256 2.03 17.04 6.07
CA THR A 256 2.19 16.69 4.66
C THR A 256 1.48 15.39 4.39
N PHE A 257 0.54 15.39 3.44
CA PHE A 257 -0.21 14.23 3.00
C PHE A 257 0.28 13.80 1.62
N SER A 258 0.51 12.51 1.43
CA SER A 258 0.93 11.98 0.14
C SER A 258 0.55 10.51 0.00
N ASN A 259 0.42 10.01 -1.23
CA ASN A 259 0.36 8.57 -1.45
C ASN A 259 1.77 8.00 -1.64
N PRO A 260 2.08 6.84 -1.04
CA PRO A 260 3.31 6.14 -1.36
C PRO A 260 3.44 5.86 -2.85
N PRO A 261 4.66 5.87 -3.40
CA PRO A 261 4.95 5.37 -4.74
C PRO A 261 4.44 3.94 -4.91
N ASP A 262 3.99 3.59 -6.12
CA ASP A 262 3.43 2.26 -6.36
C ASP A 262 4.46 1.16 -6.06
N SER A 263 5.76 1.42 -6.25
CA SER A 263 6.86 0.53 -5.84
C SER A 263 6.88 0.22 -4.34
N VAL A 264 6.56 1.20 -3.49
CA VAL A 264 6.49 1.03 -2.03
C VAL A 264 5.28 0.17 -1.65
N VAL A 265 4.16 0.33 -2.35
CA VAL A 265 2.96 -0.48 -2.10
C VAL A 265 3.18 -1.93 -2.57
N GLN A 266 3.83 -2.12 -3.72
CA GLN A 266 4.07 -3.44 -4.32
C GLN A 266 5.13 -4.26 -3.58
N TYR A 267 6.19 -3.62 -3.09
CA TYR A 267 7.37 -4.31 -2.54
C TYR A 267 7.67 -4.00 -1.07
N GLY A 268 7.02 -2.99 -0.49
CA GLY A 268 7.23 -2.58 0.90
C GLY A 268 6.31 -3.29 1.89
N ALA A 269 6.03 -2.64 3.03
CA ALA A 269 5.31 -3.23 4.15
C ALA A 269 3.90 -3.72 3.76
N PHE A 270 3.22 -3.02 2.84
CA PHE A 270 1.87 -3.37 2.40
C PHE A 270 1.83 -4.42 1.27
N ARG A 271 2.96 -5.02 0.87
CA ARG A 271 3.03 -5.94 -0.28
C ARG A 271 2.01 -7.08 -0.21
N HIS A 272 1.80 -7.65 0.98
CA HIS A 272 0.87 -8.79 1.16
C HIS A 272 -0.59 -8.34 1.01
N HIS A 273 -0.96 -7.23 1.61
CA HIS A 273 -2.30 -6.64 1.42
C HIS A 273 -2.56 -6.27 -0.04
N HIS A 274 -1.53 -5.79 -0.74
CA HIS A 274 -1.59 -5.48 -2.16
C HIS A 274 -1.72 -6.73 -3.02
N SER A 275 -0.82 -7.71 -2.87
CA SER A 275 -0.83 -8.95 -3.66
C SER A 275 -2.07 -9.82 -3.41
N GLU A 276 -2.63 -9.76 -2.21
CA GLU A 276 -3.87 -10.46 -1.84
C GLU A 276 -5.13 -9.68 -2.22
N ARG A 277 -4.98 -8.52 -2.88
CA ARG A 277 -6.09 -7.66 -3.32
C ARG A 277 -7.00 -7.17 -2.19
N ARG A 278 -6.45 -7.00 -0.98
CA ARG A 278 -7.22 -6.66 0.22
C ARG A 278 -7.33 -5.16 0.47
N LEU A 279 -6.45 -4.35 -0.12
CA LEU A 279 -6.51 -2.89 -0.02
C LEU A 279 -7.81 -2.33 -0.61
N ARG A 280 -8.48 -1.42 0.13
CA ARG A 280 -9.76 -0.80 -0.26
C ARG A 280 -9.69 0.72 -0.41
N GLY A 281 -8.47 1.24 -0.43
CA GLY A 281 -8.12 2.62 -0.74
C GLY A 281 -6.63 2.69 -1.03
N ARG A 282 -6.15 3.85 -1.49
CA ARG A 282 -4.71 4.08 -1.61
C ARG A 282 -4.11 4.33 -0.23
N PRO A 283 -2.98 3.70 0.13
CA PRO A 283 -2.28 4.04 1.35
C PRO A 283 -1.97 5.55 1.42
N LEU A 284 -2.07 6.12 2.62
CA LEU A 284 -1.91 7.53 2.90
C LEU A 284 -0.73 7.72 3.86
N ASN A 285 0.29 8.44 3.41
CA ASN A 285 1.42 8.86 4.23
C ASN A 285 1.14 10.24 4.82
N ILE A 286 1.29 10.38 6.13
CA ILE A 286 1.07 11.64 6.86
C ILE A 286 2.33 11.96 7.63
N ASN A 287 2.99 13.07 7.29
CA ASN A 287 4.24 13.49 7.90
C ASN A 287 4.12 14.88 8.53
N PRO A 288 4.24 15.01 9.86
CA PRO A 288 4.35 16.32 10.50
C PRO A 288 5.73 16.92 10.24
N SER A 289 5.78 18.23 10.06
CA SER A 289 7.02 19.02 9.86
C SER A 289 7.90 19.13 11.11
N ALA A 290 7.42 18.67 12.26
CA ALA A 290 8.13 18.66 13.53
C ALA A 290 7.74 17.45 14.37
N GLU A 291 8.60 17.05 15.30
CA GLU A 291 8.26 16.06 16.32
C GLU A 291 7.15 16.64 17.21
N ILE A 292 6.06 15.89 17.32
CA ILE A 292 4.88 16.29 18.10
C ILE A 292 4.48 15.16 19.03
N GLU A 293 3.98 15.53 20.20
CA GLU A 293 3.29 14.59 21.08
C GLU A 293 1.81 14.61 20.73
N VAL A 294 1.28 13.45 20.36
CA VAL A 294 -0.15 13.26 20.15
C VAL A 294 -0.78 12.87 21.48
N THR A 295 -1.72 13.68 21.97
CA THR A 295 -2.41 13.42 23.24
C THR A 295 -3.70 12.62 23.00
N SER A 296 -4.56 13.07 22.08
CA SER A 296 -5.75 12.34 21.59
C SER A 296 -6.43 13.15 20.47
N GLY A 297 -7.37 12.57 19.72
CA GLY A 297 -8.25 13.36 18.84
C GLY A 297 -7.62 13.85 17.52
N LEU A 298 -6.58 13.17 17.04
CA LEU A 298 -6.21 13.21 15.63
C LEU A 298 -6.90 12.04 14.94
N GLU A 299 -7.89 12.34 14.11
CA GLU A 299 -8.68 11.34 13.40
C GLU A 299 -8.35 11.38 11.91
N VAL A 300 -7.70 10.34 11.40
CA VAL A 300 -7.34 10.22 9.98
C VAL A 300 -8.52 9.66 9.21
N HIS A 301 -8.79 10.24 8.05
CA HIS A 301 -9.88 9.91 7.15
C HIS A 301 -9.30 9.31 5.86
N MET A 302 -9.69 8.07 5.55
CA MET A 302 -9.24 7.38 4.34
C MET A 302 -10.42 6.92 3.50
N PRO A 303 -10.50 7.30 2.22
CA PRO A 303 -11.66 7.00 1.42
C PRO A 303 -11.65 5.54 0.97
N VAL A 304 -12.84 4.93 1.00
CA VAL A 304 -13.13 3.57 0.57
C VAL A 304 -13.92 3.64 -0.72
N HIS A 305 -13.43 2.98 -1.75
CA HIS A 305 -14.02 3.05 -3.09
C HIS A 305 -14.53 1.67 -3.53
N GLU A 306 -15.86 1.52 -3.54
CA GLU A 306 -16.56 0.37 -4.08
C GLU A 306 -17.87 0.83 -4.73
N ASP A 307 -18.20 0.34 -5.93
CA ASP A 307 -19.46 0.61 -6.65
C ASP A 307 -20.72 0.13 -5.90
N SER A 308 -20.53 -0.80 -4.96
CA SER A 308 -21.57 -1.28 -4.05
C SER A 308 -21.98 -0.22 -3.03
N ILE A 309 -21.11 0.77 -2.76
CA ILE A 309 -21.35 1.82 -1.78
C ILE A 309 -21.98 3.03 -2.48
N LYS A 310 -23.24 3.30 -2.15
CA LYS A 310 -24.06 4.37 -2.78
C LYS A 310 -24.62 5.37 -1.78
N ASP A 311 -24.57 5.04 -0.50
CA ASP A 311 -25.18 5.78 0.59
C ASP A 311 -24.50 5.43 1.93
N ALA A 312 -24.96 6.09 3.01
CA ALA A 312 -24.44 5.89 4.35
C ALA A 312 -24.61 4.45 4.86
N ASN A 313 -25.71 3.78 4.53
CA ASN A 313 -25.99 2.43 5.00
C ASN A 313 -25.03 1.42 4.35
N SER A 314 -24.88 1.48 3.02
CA SER A 314 -23.93 0.65 2.28
C SER A 314 -22.48 0.94 2.67
N CYS A 315 -22.14 2.18 3.02
CA CYS A 315 -20.83 2.54 3.57
C CYS A 315 -20.58 1.90 4.95
N GLN A 316 -21.55 2.00 5.87
CA GLN A 316 -21.44 1.39 7.20
C GLN A 316 -21.33 -0.13 7.12
N LEU A 317 -22.13 -0.74 6.25
CA LEU A 317 -22.04 -2.16 5.95
C LEU A 317 -20.65 -2.52 5.44
N ALA A 318 -20.14 -1.86 4.39
CA ALA A 318 -18.80 -2.14 3.86
C ALA A 318 -17.71 -2.05 4.94
N ALA A 319 -17.75 -1.01 5.77
CA ALA A 319 -16.80 -0.78 6.85
C ALA A 319 -16.74 -1.88 7.91
N SER A 320 -17.83 -2.63 8.14
CA SER A 320 -17.83 -3.77 9.07
C SER A 320 -16.82 -4.86 8.71
N SER A 321 -16.37 -4.91 7.46
CA SER A 321 -15.35 -5.85 6.97
C SER A 321 -13.96 -5.25 6.82
N LEU A 322 -13.80 -3.96 7.14
CA LEU A 322 -12.58 -3.20 6.91
C LEU A 322 -11.85 -2.92 8.22
N ALA A 323 -10.53 -2.85 8.12
CA ALA A 323 -9.64 -2.44 9.18
C ALA A 323 -8.57 -1.50 8.64
N ILE A 324 -8.03 -0.70 9.54
CA ILE A 324 -6.93 0.21 9.24
C ILE A 324 -5.64 -0.41 9.77
N TYR A 325 -4.63 -0.40 8.90
CA TYR A 325 -3.29 -0.86 9.19
C TYR A 325 -2.31 0.30 9.07
N SER A 326 -1.24 0.27 9.86
CA SER A 326 -0.18 1.26 9.82
C SER A 326 1.19 0.62 9.64
N ALA A 327 2.07 1.27 8.89
CA ALA A 327 3.48 0.90 8.75
C ALA A 327 4.34 2.13 9.00
N ARG A 328 5.24 2.02 9.99
CA ARG A 328 6.21 3.05 10.39
C ARG A 328 7.16 3.35 9.26
N ASP A 329 7.71 2.31 8.61
CA ASP A 329 8.46 2.41 7.38
C ASP A 329 7.80 1.58 6.28
N ALA A 330 6.91 2.21 5.53
CA ALA A 330 6.24 1.56 4.41
C ALA A 330 7.21 1.02 3.35
N THR A 331 8.46 1.49 3.29
CA THR A 331 9.47 1.03 2.33
C THR A 331 10.16 -0.27 2.78
N ASN A 332 10.05 -0.63 4.05
CA ASN A 332 10.64 -1.83 4.59
C ASN A 332 9.78 -3.05 4.24
N GLU A 333 10.28 -3.88 3.34
CA GLU A 333 9.60 -5.10 2.90
C GLU A 333 9.38 -6.10 4.04
N ASN A 334 10.21 -6.08 5.08
CA ASN A 334 10.12 -7.00 6.21
C ASN A 334 9.21 -6.48 7.33
N GLU A 335 8.77 -5.23 7.24
CA GLU A 335 7.82 -4.68 8.19
C GLU A 335 6.43 -5.25 7.92
N VAL A 336 5.80 -5.78 8.96
CA VAL A 336 4.41 -6.23 8.91
C VAL A 336 3.54 -5.07 9.38
N PRO A 337 2.59 -4.57 8.56
CA PRO A 337 1.70 -3.51 8.98
C PRO A 337 0.94 -3.88 10.25
N GLU A 338 0.99 -3.00 11.24
CA GLU A 338 0.31 -3.17 12.52
C GLU A 338 -1.18 -2.86 12.34
N TYR A 339 -2.05 -3.76 12.83
CA TYR A 339 -3.48 -3.46 12.96
C TYR A 339 -3.66 -2.29 13.92
N VAL A 340 -4.37 -1.24 13.48
CA VAL A 340 -4.66 -0.06 14.29
C VAL A 340 -6.02 -0.21 14.95
N GLN A 341 -7.08 -0.32 14.12
CA GLN A 341 -8.45 -0.52 14.57
C GLN A 341 -9.35 -0.99 13.42
N SER A 342 -10.56 -1.43 13.78
CA SER A 342 -11.65 -1.64 12.83
C SER A 342 -12.13 -0.31 12.26
N CYS A 343 -12.62 -0.34 11.03
CA CYS A 343 -13.06 0.85 10.32
C CYS A 343 -14.32 1.46 10.96
N GLU A 344 -14.25 2.71 11.39
CA GLU A 344 -15.44 3.52 11.67
C GLU A 344 -15.81 4.29 10.41
N SER A 345 -17.02 4.10 9.89
CA SER A 345 -17.44 4.70 8.63
C SER A 345 -18.09 6.06 8.81
N GLN A 346 -17.84 6.96 7.87
CA GLN A 346 -18.67 8.13 7.62
C GLN A 346 -18.93 8.26 6.12
N TYR A 347 -20.15 8.64 5.74
CA TYR A 347 -20.48 8.94 4.34
C TYR A 347 -20.59 10.44 4.16
N VAL A 348 -19.62 11.03 3.46
CA VAL A 348 -19.47 12.49 3.33
C VAL A 348 -19.36 12.82 1.85
N ASN A 349 -20.22 13.72 1.37
CA ASN A 349 -20.19 14.22 -0.01
C ASN A 349 -20.14 13.12 -1.09
N GLY A 350 -20.85 12.01 -0.86
CA GLY A 350 -20.89 10.89 -1.80
C GLY A 350 -19.71 9.92 -1.71
N VAL A 351 -18.82 10.09 -0.72
CA VAL A 351 -17.64 9.24 -0.51
C VAL A 351 -17.78 8.52 0.82
N CYS A 352 -17.51 7.22 0.82
CA CYS A 352 -17.36 6.46 2.05
C CYS A 352 -15.97 6.65 2.62
N VAL A 353 -15.88 7.03 3.88
CA VAL A 353 -14.64 7.34 4.57
C VAL A 353 -14.48 6.41 5.75
N CYS A 354 -13.30 5.81 5.86
CA CYS A 354 -12.87 5.03 7.00
C CYS A 354 -12.07 5.94 7.94
N MET A 355 -12.52 6.07 9.18
CA MET A 355 -11.94 6.96 10.19
C MET A 355 -11.16 6.17 11.24
N VAL A 356 -10.05 6.75 11.71
CA VAL A 356 -9.24 6.21 12.81
C VAL A 356 -8.64 7.28 13.68
N ASN A 357 -8.68 7.10 14.99
CA ASN A 357 -7.86 7.93 15.88
C ASN A 357 -6.42 7.41 15.89
N VAL A 358 -5.47 8.27 15.55
CA VAL A 358 -4.05 7.92 15.49
C VAL A 358 -3.30 8.52 16.67
N THR A 359 -2.31 7.78 17.17
CA THR A 359 -1.40 8.23 18.24
C THR A 359 0.02 8.42 17.74
N HIS A 360 0.31 7.99 16.51
CA HIS A 360 1.57 8.16 15.82
C HIS A 360 1.33 8.50 14.34
N PHE A 361 2.34 9.07 13.69
CA PHE A 361 2.32 9.33 12.26
C PHE A 361 3.12 8.28 11.51
N SER A 362 2.55 7.80 10.41
CA SER A 362 3.07 6.70 9.62
C SER A 362 2.34 6.65 8.28
N THR A 363 2.54 5.56 7.53
CA THR A 363 1.70 5.25 6.38
C THR A 363 0.52 4.39 6.81
N PHE A 364 -0.70 4.82 6.53
CA PHE A 364 -1.94 4.11 6.84
C PHE A 364 -2.56 3.52 5.59
N ALA A 365 -3.23 2.39 5.72
CA ALA A 365 -4.01 1.80 4.63
C ALA A 365 -5.29 1.17 5.16
N VAL A 366 -6.37 1.29 4.37
CA VAL A 366 -7.62 0.55 4.61
C VAL A 366 -7.54 -0.78 3.88
N SER A 367 -7.75 -1.87 4.60
CA SER A 367 -7.74 -3.24 4.06
C SER A 367 -8.91 -4.04 4.60
N ILE A 368 -9.34 -5.06 3.87
CA ILE A 368 -10.22 -6.09 4.42
C ILE A 368 -9.55 -6.76 5.61
N SER A 369 -10.30 -6.90 6.71
CA SER A 369 -9.84 -7.55 7.94
C SER A 369 -9.80 -9.09 7.77
N PRO A 370 -8.68 -9.76 8.11
CA PRO A 370 -8.65 -11.22 8.21
C PRO A 370 -9.53 -11.64 9.39
N GLY A 371 -10.71 -12.16 9.10
CA GLY A 371 -11.68 -12.54 10.12
C GLY A 371 -12.81 -11.54 10.33
N ALA A 372 -13.21 -10.81 9.29
CA ALA A 372 -14.55 -10.20 9.22
C ALA A 372 -15.62 -11.30 9.30
N VAL A 373 -15.82 -11.83 10.50
CA VAL A 373 -17.00 -12.59 10.91
C VAL A 373 -18.11 -11.55 11.08
N PRO A 374 -19.34 -11.82 10.62
CA PRO A 374 -20.43 -10.85 10.69
C PRO A 374 -20.55 -10.30 12.11
N ALA A 375 -20.37 -8.98 12.25
CA ALA A 375 -20.67 -8.28 13.48
C ALA A 375 -22.13 -8.57 13.81
N ALA A 376 -22.38 -9.23 14.95
CA ALA A 376 -23.74 -9.40 15.44
C ALA A 376 -24.40 -8.00 15.49
N PRO A 377 -25.62 -7.84 14.96
CA PRO A 377 -26.27 -6.54 14.93
C PRO A 377 -26.30 -6.00 16.36
N SER A 378 -25.64 -4.87 16.56
CA SER A 378 -25.70 -4.16 17.84
C SER A 378 -27.10 -3.60 17.97
N SER A 379 -27.98 -4.36 18.62
CA SER A 379 -29.28 -3.89 19.06
C SER A 379 -29.06 -2.73 20.01
N ALA A 380 -29.27 -1.51 19.51
CA ALA A 380 -29.46 -0.35 20.36
C ALA A 380 -30.55 -0.68 21.39
N LEU A 381 -30.28 -0.34 22.66
CA LEU A 381 -31.18 -0.56 23.78
C LEU A 381 -32.57 0.00 23.48
N ALA A 382 -33.55 -0.88 23.33
CA ALA A 382 -34.94 -0.58 23.67
C ALA A 382 -35.23 -1.28 25.01
N SER A 383 -35.22 -0.49 26.09
CA SER A 383 -35.65 -0.92 27.41
C SER A 383 -37.13 -1.31 27.36
N THR A 384 -37.44 -2.59 27.57
CA THR A 384 -38.75 -2.98 28.12
C THR A 384 -38.61 -4.22 28.98
N THR A 385 -38.91 -4.01 30.25
CA THR A 385 -38.95 -4.96 31.35
C THR A 385 -40.05 -6.00 31.13
N TYR A 386 -39.73 -7.30 31.14
CA TYR A 386 -40.61 -8.32 31.71
C TYR A 386 -39.86 -9.65 31.94
N SER A 387 -40.00 -10.18 33.15
CA SER A 387 -39.40 -11.43 33.65
C SER A 387 -40.38 -12.62 33.53
N PRO A 388 -39.91 -13.88 33.75
CA PRO A 388 -40.34 -15.05 32.99
C PRO A 388 -41.24 -16.02 33.76
N THR A 389 -41.89 -16.93 33.04
CA THR A 389 -42.33 -18.25 33.56
C THR A 389 -42.55 -19.25 32.42
N GLY A 390 -42.05 -20.48 32.61
CA GLY A 390 -42.68 -21.68 32.05
C GLY A 390 -41.90 -22.48 30.99
N SER A 391 -41.05 -23.40 31.45
CA SER A 391 -40.92 -24.75 30.85
C SER A 391 -42.06 -25.63 31.40
N PRO A 392 -42.51 -26.76 30.78
CA PRO A 392 -41.61 -27.90 30.52
C PRO A 392 -41.97 -28.86 29.35
N ALA A 393 -41.02 -29.78 29.12
CA ALA A 393 -41.14 -31.22 28.79
C ALA A 393 -41.81 -31.71 27.50
N GLY A 394 -41.08 -32.60 26.79
CA GLY A 394 -41.63 -33.51 25.80
C GLY A 394 -40.58 -34.48 25.25
N ALA A 395 -40.55 -35.69 25.79
CA ALA A 395 -39.65 -36.79 25.42
C ALA A 395 -40.11 -37.53 24.14
N ALA A 396 -39.17 -38.25 23.51
CA ALA A 396 -39.24 -39.70 23.27
C ALA A 396 -38.80 -40.19 21.86
N ALA A 397 -38.04 -41.29 21.91
CA ALA A 397 -38.04 -42.46 21.03
C ALA A 397 -37.36 -42.42 19.64
N SER A 398 -36.20 -43.08 19.57
CA SER A 398 -35.80 -43.98 18.46
C SER A 398 -36.58 -45.32 18.58
N PRO A 399 -36.62 -46.26 17.59
CA PRO A 399 -35.42 -46.96 17.08
C PRO A 399 -35.44 -47.54 15.63
N SER A 400 -34.26 -47.99 15.17
CA SER A 400 -33.99 -49.16 14.27
C SER A 400 -34.43 -49.07 12.78
N THR A 401 -33.77 -49.62 11.74
CA THR A 401 -32.72 -50.65 11.57
C THR A 401 -32.29 -50.73 10.08
N VAL A 402 -31.04 -51.19 9.79
CA VAL A 402 -30.62 -52.14 8.70
C VAL A 402 -30.68 -51.62 7.24
N THR A 403 -29.74 -51.76 6.30
CA THR A 403 -28.71 -52.75 5.85
C THR A 403 -27.79 -51.96 4.87
N GLY A 404 -26.51 -52.25 4.62
CA GLY A 404 -25.97 -53.48 4.05
C GLY A 404 -24.62 -53.20 3.39
N ALA A 405 -23.72 -54.17 3.48
CA ALA A 405 -22.33 -54.13 3.01
C ALA A 405 -22.21 -54.36 1.50
N ASN A 406 -21.12 -53.89 0.88
CA ASN A 406 -20.16 -54.77 0.18
C ASN A 406 -18.95 -53.99 -0.38
N ALA A 407 -17.76 -54.47 -0.01
CA ALA A 407 -16.48 -54.24 -0.69
C ALA A 407 -16.26 -55.34 -1.76
N PRO A 408 -15.28 -55.19 -2.68
CA PRO A 408 -13.97 -55.80 -2.41
C PRO A 408 -12.71 -55.08 -2.97
N LYS A 409 -11.60 -55.34 -2.25
CA LYS A 409 -10.15 -55.49 -2.58
C LYS A 409 -9.75 -55.64 -4.07
N ALA A 410 -8.53 -55.34 -4.57
CA ALA A 410 -7.21 -55.00 -4.00
C ALA A 410 -6.19 -54.56 -5.10
N SER A 411 -5.24 -53.65 -4.76
CA SER A 411 -3.74 -53.59 -4.95
C SER A 411 -3.01 -54.16 -6.21
N PRO A 412 -1.69 -53.88 -6.46
CA PRO A 412 -0.69 -53.13 -5.66
C PRO A 412 0.33 -52.20 -6.39
N ALA A 413 1.16 -51.55 -5.56
CA ALA A 413 2.60 -51.24 -5.73
C ALA A 413 3.07 -49.95 -6.46
N SER A 414 3.64 -49.03 -5.69
CA SER A 414 5.10 -48.76 -5.73
C SER A 414 5.57 -47.91 -4.55
N ARG A 415 6.71 -48.34 -3.99
CA ARG A 415 7.50 -47.66 -2.94
C ARG A 415 8.44 -46.67 -3.60
N VAL A 416 8.58 -45.46 -3.04
CA VAL A 416 9.88 -44.78 -2.94
C VAL A 416 9.97 -44.14 -1.56
N VAL A 417 11.10 -44.43 -0.91
CA VAL A 417 11.58 -43.97 0.38
C VAL A 417 12.47 -42.76 0.14
N THR A 418 12.34 -41.69 0.93
CA THR A 418 13.50 -41.05 1.59
C THR A 418 13.03 -40.06 2.68
N ASN A 419 13.63 -40.25 3.85
CA ASN A 419 13.52 -39.45 5.07
C ASN A 419 14.26 -38.10 4.92
N GLY A 420 13.72 -37.07 5.55
CA GLY A 420 14.40 -35.78 5.76
C GLY A 420 13.97 -35.18 7.10
N LEU A 421 14.57 -35.68 8.19
CA LEU A 421 14.42 -35.19 9.56
C LEU A 421 15.19 -33.86 9.69
N MET A 422 14.52 -32.72 9.77
CA MET A 422 15.15 -31.45 10.16
C MET A 422 15.08 -31.28 11.68
N ILE A 423 16.27 -31.33 12.29
CA ILE A 423 16.52 -31.00 13.69
C ILE A 423 16.50 -29.47 13.82
N VAL A 424 15.55 -28.95 14.60
CA VAL A 424 15.54 -27.55 15.03
C VAL A 424 16.49 -27.42 16.21
N VAL A 425 17.65 -26.79 16.00
CA VAL A 425 18.56 -26.37 17.09
C VAL A 425 18.16 -24.97 17.51
N LEU A 426 17.50 -24.87 18.67
CA LEU A 426 17.31 -23.64 19.43
C LEU A 426 18.65 -23.25 20.08
N VAL A 427 19.30 -22.19 19.60
CA VAL A 427 20.39 -21.55 20.32
C VAL A 427 19.82 -20.39 21.13
N MET A 428 19.60 -20.66 22.42
CA MET A 428 19.51 -19.64 23.47
C MET A 428 20.92 -19.14 23.76
N SER A 429 21.15 -17.83 23.69
CA SER A 429 22.38 -17.22 24.22
C SER A 429 22.01 -16.00 25.04
N SER A 430 22.00 -16.23 26.35
CA SER A 430 21.94 -15.25 27.41
C SER A 430 23.34 -14.69 27.70
N LEU A 431 23.38 -13.37 27.95
CA LEU A 431 24.24 -12.66 28.89
C LEU A 431 25.78 -12.81 28.80
N LEU A 432 26.45 -11.69 28.53
CA LEU A 432 27.69 -11.34 29.20
C LEU A 432 27.75 -9.83 29.48
N LEU A 433 27.51 -9.50 30.75
CA LEU A 433 28.05 -8.32 31.43
C LEU A 433 29.58 -8.34 31.34
N ILE A 434 30.23 -7.19 31.14
CA ILE A 434 31.49 -6.80 31.80
C ILE A 434 31.66 -5.27 31.68
N ARG A 435 31.78 -4.66 32.87
CA ARG A 435 32.33 -3.35 33.26
C ARG A 435 31.69 -2.05 32.79
#